data_AF-A0A9P1MYH3-F1
#
_entry.id   AF-A0A9P1MYH3-F1
#
_cell.length_a   1.000
_cell.length_b   1.000
_cell.length_c   1.000
_cell.angle_alpha   90.00
_cell.angle_beta   90.00
_cell.angle_gamma   90.00
#
_symmetry.space_group_name_H-M   'P 1'
#
loop_
_entity.id
_entity.type
_entity.pdbx_description
1 polymer ?
#
loop_
_entity_poly.entity_id
_entity_poly.type
_entity_poly.pdbx_seq_one_letter_code
_entity_poly.pdbx_strand_id
1 'polypeptide(L)'
;MLLVFVFLLLFQQSQSKIVTIAGRPVEYSGLTVLATNCASHTICGDKCANLNNCAAVYYKTSNRTCISYNYGNLFSILKIDSSPVAEFFSFKTNTTTCPKSPAKIYYSKNYTYTATGTHWQVEGPCPRNWYSSSSRPKGTWCMNLFLNTSRNFTEVYKFCNNIEKSATISGIASQDELWYIVSTGYTLHSPDVTMTIAIDGRLMDKYTEPSFPDRYAFYDKYLTTYKYNFAAYAPNSNLVNGQYKRCLILWSIRSNQVPDAAVQDMLCSTKSKMYVCGRAARYL
;
A
#
# COMPACT_ATOMS: atom_id res chain seq x y z
N MET A 1 -42.29 10.47 -34.04
CA MET A 1 -41.07 9.67 -34.24
C MET A 1 -40.03 10.16 -33.24
N LEU A 2 -39.98 9.57 -32.04
CA LEU A 2 -38.99 9.88 -31.00
C LEU A 2 -38.49 8.54 -30.45
N LEU A 3 -37.30 8.13 -30.90
CA LEU A 3 -36.64 6.90 -30.48
C LEU A 3 -35.85 7.20 -29.21
N VAL A 4 -36.39 6.79 -28.06
CA VAL A 4 -35.68 6.82 -26.77
C VAL A 4 -34.71 5.64 -26.75
N PHE A 5 -33.44 5.88 -27.05
CA PHE A 5 -32.36 4.92 -26.86
C PHE A 5 -31.98 4.89 -25.37
N VAL A 6 -32.51 3.90 -24.64
CA VAL A 6 -32.03 3.55 -23.29
C VAL A 6 -30.70 2.82 -23.44
N PHE A 7 -29.59 3.53 -23.25
CA PHE A 7 -28.27 2.94 -23.06
C PHE A 7 -28.23 2.24 -21.69
N LEU A 8 -28.67 0.98 -21.65
CA LEU A 8 -28.30 0.05 -20.59
C LEU A 8 -26.82 -0.26 -20.74
N LEU A 9 -25.98 0.55 -20.08
CA LEU A 9 -24.59 0.19 -19.79
C LEU A 9 -24.64 -1.06 -18.90
N LEU A 10 -24.55 -2.22 -19.53
CA LEU A 10 -24.19 -3.47 -18.89
C LEU A 10 -22.77 -3.29 -18.34
N PHE A 11 -22.66 -2.79 -17.12
CA PHE A 11 -21.49 -3.03 -16.30
C PHE A 11 -21.42 -4.55 -16.12
N GLN A 12 -20.65 -5.22 -16.96
CA GLN A 12 -20.10 -6.53 -16.63
C GLN A 12 -19.19 -6.34 -15.41
N GLN A 13 -19.78 -6.29 -14.21
CA GLN A 13 -19.04 -6.58 -13.01
C GLN A 13 -18.57 -8.02 -13.15
N SER A 14 -17.30 -8.19 -13.52
CA SER A 14 -16.58 -9.43 -13.33
C SER A 14 -16.87 -9.92 -11.91
N GLN A 15 -17.70 -10.96 -11.77
CA GLN A 15 -17.97 -11.57 -10.47
C GLN A 15 -16.67 -12.18 -9.97
N SER A 16 -15.98 -11.48 -9.08
CA SER A 16 -14.80 -12.03 -8.41
C SER A 16 -15.22 -13.26 -7.60
N LYS A 17 -14.68 -14.43 -7.96
CA LYS A 17 -14.96 -15.68 -7.23
C LYS A 17 -14.13 -15.71 -5.94
N ILE A 18 -14.79 -16.06 -4.83
CA ILE A 18 -14.11 -16.31 -3.56
C ILE A 18 -13.77 -17.80 -3.47
N VAL A 19 -12.50 -18.09 -3.22
CA VAL A 19 -12.05 -19.44 -2.86
C VAL A 19 -11.84 -19.45 -1.35
N THR A 20 -12.34 -20.51 -0.71
CA THR A 20 -12.21 -20.73 0.73
C THR A 20 -11.43 -22.02 0.97
N ILE A 21 -10.41 -21.96 1.82
CA ILE A 21 -9.63 -23.11 2.27
C ILE A 21 -9.61 -23.17 3.79
N ALA A 22 -9.44 -24.37 4.36
CA ALA A 22 -9.18 -24.51 5.79
C ALA A 22 -7.71 -24.18 6.08
N GLY A 23 -7.47 -23.18 6.92
CA GLY A 23 -6.12 -22.79 7.28
C GLY A 23 -6.06 -21.59 8.22
N ARG A 24 -4.92 -21.48 8.91
CA ARG A 24 -4.63 -20.44 9.89
C ARG A 24 -3.44 -19.57 9.47
N PRO A 25 -3.55 -18.22 9.48
CA PRO A 25 -2.39 -17.35 9.36
C PRO A 25 -1.35 -17.66 10.42
N VAL A 26 -0.11 -17.92 10.00
CA VAL A 26 1.03 -18.08 10.91
C VAL A 26 2.09 -17.02 10.71
N GLU A 27 2.10 -16.36 9.55
CA GLU A 27 3.02 -15.27 9.26
C GLU A 27 2.28 -14.16 8.50
N TYR A 28 2.21 -12.97 9.11
CA TYR A 28 1.52 -11.80 8.58
C TYR A 28 2.09 -10.49 9.17
N SER A 29 1.78 -9.34 8.56
CA SER A 29 2.20 -8.01 9.03
C SER A 29 1.14 -6.92 8.83
N GLY A 30 1.34 -5.77 9.45
CA GLY A 30 0.48 -4.59 9.28
C GLY A 30 -0.81 -4.60 10.12
N LEU A 31 -1.55 -3.50 10.04
CA LEU A 31 -2.83 -3.34 10.73
C LEU A 31 -3.86 -4.29 10.14
N THR A 32 -4.38 -5.14 11.02
CA THR A 32 -5.54 -5.99 10.79
C THR A 32 -6.75 -5.10 10.45
N VAL A 33 -7.22 -5.18 9.20
CA VAL A 33 -8.37 -4.37 8.78
C VAL A 33 -9.61 -5.08 9.31
N LEU A 34 -10.20 -4.53 10.37
CA LEU A 34 -11.51 -4.89 10.90
C LEU A 34 -11.62 -6.33 11.43
N ALA A 35 -11.39 -6.51 12.73
CA ALA A 35 -11.98 -7.63 13.46
C ALA A 35 -13.48 -7.32 13.64
N THR A 36 -14.35 -8.07 12.97
CA THR A 36 -15.80 -7.95 13.15
C THR A 36 -16.42 -9.30 13.44
N ASN A 37 -17.42 -9.34 14.31
CA ASN A 37 -18.20 -10.55 14.50
C ASN A 37 -18.99 -10.84 13.21
N CYS A 38 -18.86 -12.06 12.70
CA CYS A 38 -19.56 -12.55 11.51
C CYS A 38 -20.28 -13.84 11.84
N ALA A 39 -21.49 -14.06 11.32
CA ALA A 39 -22.24 -15.27 11.67
C ALA A 39 -21.66 -16.55 11.03
N SER A 40 -20.95 -16.43 9.90
CA SER A 40 -20.36 -17.55 9.16
C SER A 40 -19.11 -17.15 8.37
N HIS A 41 -18.36 -18.16 7.90
CA HIS A 41 -17.22 -17.96 7.00
C HIS A 41 -17.65 -17.39 5.64
N THR A 42 -18.85 -17.74 5.15
CA THR A 42 -19.40 -17.21 3.89
C THR A 42 -19.56 -15.69 3.96
N ILE A 43 -20.16 -15.18 5.03
CA ILE A 43 -20.31 -13.73 5.25
C ILE A 43 -18.95 -13.04 5.36
N CYS A 44 -17.97 -13.68 6.01
CA CYS A 44 -16.62 -13.18 6.08
C CYS A 44 -15.96 -13.09 4.69
N GLY A 45 -16.13 -14.12 3.86
CA GLY A 45 -15.68 -14.15 2.47
C GLY A 45 -16.38 -13.09 1.60
N ASP A 46 -17.68 -12.89 1.76
CA ASP A 46 -18.46 -11.91 0.97
C ASP A 46 -18.07 -10.47 1.30
N LYS A 47 -17.80 -10.16 2.58
CA LYS A 47 -17.21 -8.86 2.96
C LYS A 47 -15.89 -8.62 2.24
N CYS A 48 -15.06 -9.66 2.17
CA CYS A 48 -13.80 -9.63 1.45
C CYS A 48 -13.98 -9.48 -0.07
N ALA A 49 -15.06 -10.07 -0.62
CA ALA A 49 -15.43 -9.97 -2.03
C ALA A 49 -15.75 -8.53 -2.47
N ASN A 50 -16.16 -7.66 -1.55
CA ASN A 50 -16.46 -6.27 -1.84
C ASN A 50 -15.24 -5.35 -1.71
N LEU A 51 -14.11 -5.84 -1.19
CA LEU A 51 -12.89 -5.07 -0.99
C LEU A 51 -11.87 -5.32 -2.11
N ASN A 52 -11.16 -4.28 -2.54
CA ASN A 52 -10.20 -4.37 -3.66
C ASN A 52 -8.94 -5.19 -3.33
N ASN A 53 -8.55 -5.22 -2.06
CA ASN A 53 -7.36 -5.92 -1.56
C ASN A 53 -7.73 -6.67 -0.30
N CYS A 54 -8.29 -7.87 -0.42
CA CYS A 54 -8.70 -8.59 0.77
C CYS A 54 -8.39 -10.08 0.71
N ALA A 55 -7.83 -10.53 1.82
CA ALA A 55 -7.75 -11.91 2.25
C ALA A 55 -8.39 -11.96 3.66
N ALA A 56 -9.32 -12.86 3.93
CA ALA A 56 -10.07 -12.88 5.18
C ALA A 56 -9.99 -14.23 5.88
N VAL A 57 -9.99 -14.20 7.21
CA VAL A 57 -9.92 -15.38 8.07
C VAL A 57 -11.09 -15.35 9.04
N TYR A 58 -11.84 -16.43 9.04
CA TYR A 58 -12.95 -16.61 9.97
C TYR A 58 -12.54 -17.56 11.10
N TYR A 59 -12.55 -17.06 12.33
CA TYR A 59 -12.26 -17.81 13.56
C TYR A 59 -13.56 -18.28 14.20
N LYS A 60 -13.85 -19.58 14.10
CA LYS A 60 -15.09 -20.17 14.62
C LYS A 60 -15.16 -20.16 16.16
N THR A 61 -14.04 -20.37 16.83
CA THR A 61 -13.94 -20.52 18.31
C THR A 61 -13.77 -19.20 19.06
N SER A 62 -13.24 -18.17 18.42
CA SER A 62 -13.00 -16.85 19.00
C SER A 62 -14.17 -15.90 18.69
N ASN A 63 -15.36 -16.18 19.21
CA ASN A 63 -16.58 -15.36 19.01
C ASN A 63 -17.02 -15.16 17.55
N ARG A 64 -16.73 -16.11 16.66
CA ARG A 64 -17.06 -16.00 15.22
C ARG A 64 -16.47 -14.73 14.60
N THR A 65 -15.22 -14.43 14.93
CA THR A 65 -14.54 -13.23 14.45
C THR A 65 -14.09 -13.42 13.00
N CYS A 66 -14.39 -12.44 12.15
CA CYS A 66 -13.81 -12.28 10.84
C CYS A 66 -12.71 -11.24 10.90
N ILE A 67 -11.53 -11.62 10.42
CA ILE A 67 -10.36 -10.76 10.32
C ILE A 67 -10.02 -10.59 8.85
N SER A 68 -9.88 -9.35 8.35
CA SER A 68 -9.40 -9.10 6.99
C SER A 68 -7.99 -8.53 6.95
N TYR A 69 -7.24 -8.96 5.94
CA TYR A 69 -5.87 -8.59 5.64
C TYR A 69 -5.81 -7.99 4.24
N ASN A 70 -5.01 -6.95 4.07
CA ASN A 70 -4.63 -6.47 2.74
C ASN A 70 -3.75 -7.52 2.03
N TYR A 71 -3.77 -7.55 0.70
CA TYR A 71 -2.80 -8.35 -0.05
C TYR A 71 -1.37 -7.88 0.25
N GLY A 72 -0.45 -8.83 0.41
CA GLY A 72 0.94 -8.55 0.81
C GLY A 72 1.16 -8.43 2.31
N ASN A 73 0.10 -8.51 3.12
CA ASN A 73 0.21 -8.56 4.58
C ASN A 73 0.11 -9.99 5.14
N LEU A 74 -0.21 -10.99 4.31
CA LEU A 74 -0.27 -12.40 4.70
C LEU A 74 0.77 -13.16 3.90
N PHE A 75 1.65 -13.89 4.59
CA PHE A 75 2.81 -14.56 3.98
C PHE A 75 2.74 -16.07 4.06
N SER A 76 2.20 -16.60 5.15
CA SER A 76 2.12 -18.04 5.36
C SER A 76 0.85 -18.41 6.11
N ILE A 77 0.20 -19.47 5.62
CA ILE A 77 -1.00 -20.06 6.20
C ILE A 77 -0.73 -21.53 6.47
N LEU A 78 -0.89 -21.96 7.72
CA LEU A 78 -0.86 -23.36 8.09
C LEU A 78 -2.10 -24.07 7.52
N LYS A 79 -1.89 -25.17 6.79
CA LYS A 79 -2.96 -26.06 6.32
C LYS A 79 -3.57 -26.77 7.50
N ILE A 80 -4.90 -26.78 7.57
CA ILE A 80 -5.64 -27.53 8.58
C ILE A 80 -6.50 -28.55 7.85
N ASP A 81 -6.16 -29.82 8.01
CA ASP A 81 -6.97 -30.92 7.51
C ASP A 81 -8.22 -31.02 8.38
N SER A 82 -9.29 -30.35 7.94
CA SER A 82 -10.65 -30.36 8.50
C SER A 82 -10.74 -30.60 10.01
N SER A 83 -10.63 -29.53 10.80
CA SER A 83 -10.89 -29.58 12.25
C SER A 83 -12.28 -28.98 12.57
N PRO A 84 -12.97 -29.40 13.65
CA PRO A 84 -14.15 -28.71 14.17
C PRO A 84 -13.89 -27.23 14.52
N VAL A 85 -12.60 -26.85 14.65
CA VAL A 85 -12.05 -25.51 14.90
C VAL A 85 -11.66 -24.77 13.61
N ALA A 86 -11.95 -25.35 12.42
CA ALA A 86 -11.45 -24.84 11.14
C ALA A 86 -11.57 -23.32 11.00
N GLU A 87 -10.41 -22.69 10.93
CA GLU A 87 -10.27 -21.32 10.50
C GLU A 87 -10.38 -21.33 8.98
N PHE A 88 -11.30 -20.54 8.46
CA PHE A 88 -11.56 -20.51 7.03
C PHE A 88 -10.89 -19.30 6.44
N PHE A 89 -9.97 -19.54 5.52
CA PHE A 89 -9.26 -18.51 4.80
C PHE A 89 -9.91 -18.30 3.43
N SER A 90 -10.37 -17.08 3.17
CA SER A 90 -11.11 -16.68 1.97
C SER A 90 -10.37 -15.60 1.19
N PHE A 91 -10.32 -15.71 -0.14
CA PHE A 91 -9.65 -14.74 -1.00
C PHE A 91 -10.24 -14.72 -2.41
N LYS A 92 -10.10 -13.59 -3.10
CA LYS A 92 -10.53 -13.45 -4.50
C LYS A 92 -9.56 -14.14 -5.45
N THR A 93 -10.09 -14.93 -6.38
CA THR A 93 -9.35 -15.51 -7.50
C THR A 93 -9.84 -15.04 -8.86
N ASN A 94 -8.94 -15.06 -9.84
CA ASN A 94 -9.25 -14.92 -11.26
C ASN A 94 -9.48 -16.27 -11.96
N THR A 95 -9.34 -17.41 -11.26
CA THR A 95 -9.58 -18.72 -11.86
C THR A 95 -11.08 -18.97 -12.05
N THR A 96 -11.44 -19.55 -13.20
CA THR A 96 -12.83 -19.89 -13.53
C THR A 96 -13.32 -21.13 -12.79
N THR A 97 -12.42 -21.96 -12.28
CA THR A 97 -12.71 -23.19 -11.53
C THR A 97 -12.03 -23.16 -10.16
N CYS A 98 -12.74 -23.67 -9.13
CA CYS A 98 -12.16 -23.92 -7.82
C CYS A 98 -11.06 -24.98 -7.97
N PRO A 99 -9.82 -24.69 -7.59
CA PRO A 99 -8.76 -25.67 -7.71
C PRO A 99 -9.03 -26.90 -6.83
N LYS A 100 -9.07 -28.11 -7.42
CA LYS A 100 -9.39 -29.34 -6.69
C LYS A 100 -8.26 -29.81 -5.76
N SER A 101 -7.01 -29.51 -6.13
CA SER A 101 -5.82 -29.66 -5.29
C SER A 101 -4.64 -28.98 -6.00
N PRO A 102 -4.46 -27.67 -5.84
CA PRO A 102 -3.40 -26.96 -6.54
C PRO A 102 -2.13 -26.95 -5.73
N ALA A 103 -1.02 -27.37 -6.36
CA ALA A 103 0.30 -26.97 -5.89
C ALA A 103 0.45 -25.43 -5.89
N LYS A 104 -0.27 -24.73 -6.78
CA LYS A 104 -0.26 -23.27 -6.94
C LYS A 104 -1.60 -22.70 -7.36
N ILE A 105 -2.04 -21.63 -6.72
CA ILE A 105 -3.25 -20.89 -7.09
C ILE A 105 -2.89 -19.42 -7.36
N TYR A 106 -3.44 -18.86 -8.43
CA TYR A 106 -3.27 -17.47 -8.81
C TYR A 106 -4.48 -16.62 -8.40
N TYR A 107 -4.20 -15.37 -8.04
CA TYR A 107 -5.20 -14.43 -7.53
C TYR A 107 -5.13 -13.08 -8.20
N SER A 108 -6.15 -12.25 -7.94
CA SER A 108 -6.15 -10.86 -8.36
C SER A 108 -4.88 -10.14 -7.91
N LYS A 109 -4.32 -9.33 -8.81
CA LYS A 109 -3.11 -8.52 -8.59
C LYS A 109 -1.80 -9.33 -8.47
N ASN A 110 -1.72 -10.48 -9.13
CA ASN A 110 -0.50 -11.27 -9.31
C ASN A 110 0.10 -11.83 -8.00
N TYR A 111 -0.75 -12.11 -7.02
CA TYR A 111 -0.38 -12.92 -5.86
C TYR A 111 -0.60 -14.40 -6.17
N THR A 112 0.31 -15.24 -5.71
CA THR A 112 0.29 -16.69 -5.90
C THR A 112 0.36 -17.36 -4.54
N TYR A 113 -0.51 -18.35 -4.30
CA TYR A 113 -0.45 -19.18 -3.10
C TYR A 113 0.04 -20.56 -3.51
N THR A 114 1.21 -20.92 -3.01
CA THR A 114 1.87 -22.19 -3.31
C THR A 114 1.74 -23.12 -2.11
N ALA A 115 1.21 -24.31 -2.32
CA ALA A 115 1.18 -25.36 -1.30
C ALA A 115 2.60 -25.92 -1.11
N THR A 116 3.19 -25.69 0.06
CA THR A 116 4.52 -26.21 0.45
C THR A 116 4.42 -27.02 1.73
N GLY A 117 4.41 -28.36 1.63
CA GLY A 117 4.23 -29.24 2.80
C GLY A 117 2.94 -28.89 3.57
N THR A 118 3.08 -28.54 4.84
CA THR A 118 2.00 -28.16 5.76
C THR A 118 1.52 -26.71 5.62
N HIS A 119 2.08 -25.91 4.71
CA HIS A 119 1.75 -24.48 4.57
C HIS A 119 1.29 -24.11 3.16
N TRP A 120 0.54 -23.01 3.07
CA TRP A 120 0.39 -22.20 1.86
C TRP A 120 1.30 -20.99 1.99
N GLN A 121 2.27 -20.88 1.09
CA GLN A 121 3.16 -19.74 0.97
C GLN A 121 2.54 -18.73 0.02
N VAL A 122 2.54 -17.46 0.42
CA VAL A 122 1.99 -16.36 -0.36
C VAL A 122 3.13 -15.57 -0.96
N GLU A 123 3.22 -15.58 -2.28
CA GLU A 123 4.16 -14.79 -3.05
C GLU A 123 3.41 -13.68 -3.77
N GLY A 124 3.95 -12.48 -3.74
CA GLY A 124 3.38 -11.31 -4.39
C GLY A 124 4.40 -10.61 -5.26
N PRO A 125 3.95 -9.62 -6.06
CA PRO A 125 4.86 -8.91 -6.95
C PRO A 125 5.71 -7.86 -6.19
N CYS A 126 5.42 -7.65 -4.89
CA CYS A 126 6.16 -6.78 -3.99
C CYS A 126 6.96 -7.58 -2.96
N PRO A 127 8.10 -7.05 -2.47
CA PRO A 127 8.80 -7.64 -1.34
C PRO A 127 7.88 -7.81 -0.13
N ARG A 128 8.22 -8.74 0.75
CA ARG A 128 7.52 -8.97 2.02
C ARG A 128 7.42 -7.66 2.81
N ASN A 129 6.24 -7.36 3.36
CA ASN A 129 5.93 -6.14 4.13
C ASN A 129 5.94 -4.83 3.31
N TRP A 130 5.92 -4.88 1.99
CA TRP A 130 5.77 -3.68 1.16
C TRP A 130 4.32 -3.56 0.69
N TYR A 131 3.79 -2.35 0.77
CA TYR A 131 2.48 -2.02 0.22
C TYR A 131 2.52 -2.04 -1.30
N SER A 132 1.50 -2.66 -1.89
CA SER A 132 1.31 -2.74 -3.34
C SER A 132 0.27 -1.72 -3.80
N SER A 133 0.75 -0.64 -4.42
CA SER A 133 -0.09 0.35 -5.07
C SER A 133 -0.36 -0.06 -6.51
N SER A 134 -1.64 -0.14 -6.87
CA SER A 134 -2.09 -0.38 -8.26
C SER A 134 -2.64 0.88 -8.93
N SER A 135 -2.59 2.02 -8.25
CA SER A 135 -3.13 3.30 -8.76
C SER A 135 -2.17 4.05 -9.68
N ARG A 136 -0.94 3.55 -9.87
CA ARG A 136 0.09 4.24 -10.65
C ARG A 136 -0.07 3.96 -12.15
N PRO A 137 -0.04 4.99 -13.01
CA PRO A 137 -0.28 4.79 -14.44
C PRO A 137 0.77 3.97 -15.19
N LYS A 138 2.01 3.88 -14.67
CA LYS A 138 3.06 3.04 -15.27
C LYS A 138 3.10 1.60 -14.74
N GLY A 139 2.11 1.22 -13.95
CA GLY A 139 1.97 -0.13 -13.39
C GLY A 139 2.20 -0.19 -11.89
N THR A 140 1.99 -1.38 -11.33
CA THR A 140 2.03 -1.63 -9.88
C THR A 140 3.35 -1.17 -9.26
N TRP A 141 3.24 -0.43 -8.16
CA TRP A 141 4.35 0.13 -7.41
C TRP A 141 4.36 -0.40 -5.99
N CYS A 142 5.50 -0.92 -5.58
CA CYS A 142 5.72 -1.44 -4.24
C CYS A 142 6.39 -0.37 -3.41
N MET A 143 5.85 -0.03 -2.24
CA MET A 143 6.45 0.98 -1.36
C MET A 143 6.48 0.55 0.10
N ASN A 144 7.47 1.05 0.82
CA ASN A 144 7.60 0.83 2.25
C ASN A 144 8.10 2.10 2.95
N LEU A 145 7.61 2.30 4.17
CA LEU A 145 8.04 3.39 5.03
C LEU A 145 9.11 2.86 5.99
N PHE A 146 10.25 3.53 6.03
CA PHE A 146 11.34 3.18 6.91
C PHE A 146 11.49 4.22 8.00
N LEU A 147 11.52 3.77 9.25
CA LEU A 147 11.95 4.56 10.41
C LEU A 147 13.37 4.13 10.77
N ASN A 148 14.35 5.02 10.63
CA ASN A 148 15.76 4.68 10.80
C ASN A 148 16.60 5.90 11.24
N THR A 149 17.92 5.79 11.14
CA THR A 149 18.88 6.89 11.32
C THR A 149 18.47 8.09 10.49
N SER A 150 18.58 9.27 11.11
CA SER A 150 18.30 10.55 10.48
C SER A 150 19.20 10.79 9.26
N ARG A 151 18.60 10.95 8.07
CA ARG A 151 19.27 11.09 6.78
C ARG A 151 18.79 12.31 6.02
N ASN A 152 19.69 13.01 5.34
CA ASN A 152 19.31 14.05 4.37
C ASN A 152 18.78 13.42 3.07
N PHE A 153 18.24 14.24 2.16
CA PHE A 153 17.58 13.73 0.95
C PHE A 153 18.49 12.85 0.07
N THR A 154 19.76 13.26 -0.12
CA THR A 154 20.73 12.49 -0.91
C THR A 154 21.07 11.15 -0.24
N GLU A 155 21.18 11.13 1.09
CA GLU A 155 21.41 9.91 1.86
C GLU A 155 20.20 8.97 1.82
N VAL A 156 18.98 9.50 1.85
CA VAL A 156 17.74 8.72 1.68
C VAL A 156 17.69 8.07 0.30
N TYR A 157 17.95 8.84 -0.76
CA TYR A 157 18.00 8.31 -2.12
C TYR A 157 18.99 7.13 -2.24
N LYS A 158 20.21 7.30 -1.72
CA LYS A 158 21.22 6.23 -1.69
C LYS A 158 20.77 5.03 -0.86
N PHE A 159 20.17 5.26 0.31
CA PHE A 159 19.62 4.19 1.13
C PHE A 159 18.57 3.38 0.37
N CYS A 160 17.59 4.05 -0.26
CA CYS A 160 16.54 3.38 -1.01
C CYS A 160 17.08 2.55 -2.18
N ASN A 161 18.11 3.02 -2.88
CA ASN A 161 18.75 2.24 -3.94
C ASN A 161 19.52 1.01 -3.42
N ASN A 162 19.93 0.99 -2.15
CA ASN A 162 20.74 -0.08 -1.55
C ASN A 162 19.90 -1.16 -0.86
N ILE A 163 18.70 -0.84 -0.37
CA ILE A 163 17.88 -1.83 0.35
C ILE A 163 17.33 -2.93 -0.56
N GLU A 164 17.03 -2.59 -1.80
CA GLU A 164 16.40 -3.49 -2.76
C GLU A 164 16.81 -3.10 -4.17
N LYS A 165 17.12 -4.08 -5.01
CA LYS A 165 17.49 -3.81 -6.40
C LYS A 165 16.32 -3.13 -7.12
N SER A 166 16.62 -1.99 -7.74
CA SER A 166 15.68 -1.11 -8.46
C SER A 166 14.71 -0.31 -7.58
N ALA A 167 14.91 -0.29 -6.25
CA ALA A 167 14.21 0.64 -5.39
C ALA A 167 14.82 2.04 -5.47
N THR A 168 14.02 3.06 -5.19
CA THR A 168 14.40 4.47 -5.12
C THR A 168 13.52 5.20 -4.10
N ILE A 169 13.79 6.47 -3.82
CA ILE A 169 12.90 7.27 -2.98
C ILE A 169 11.55 7.42 -3.69
N SER A 170 10.44 7.16 -3.00
CA SER A 170 9.11 7.14 -3.61
C SER A 170 8.39 8.46 -3.42
N GLY A 171 7.68 8.90 -4.46
CA GLY A 171 6.66 9.94 -4.31
C GLY A 171 5.31 9.33 -3.93
N ILE A 172 4.26 10.12 -4.12
CA ILE A 172 2.86 9.80 -3.78
C ILE A 172 2.01 10.03 -5.03
N ALA A 173 1.34 8.98 -5.51
CA ALA A 173 0.55 8.99 -6.73
C ALA A 173 -0.98 8.96 -6.49
N SER A 174 -1.42 8.70 -5.27
CA SER A 174 -2.84 8.57 -4.95
C SER A 174 -3.13 8.81 -3.48
N GLN A 175 -4.41 9.01 -3.17
CA GLN A 175 -4.89 9.12 -1.79
C GLN A 175 -4.63 7.83 -0.99
N ASP A 176 -4.70 6.65 -1.62
CA ASP A 176 -4.42 5.37 -0.95
C ASP A 176 -2.96 5.25 -0.54
N GLU A 177 -2.03 5.70 -1.39
CA GLU A 177 -0.61 5.77 -1.05
C GLU A 177 -0.35 6.75 0.09
N LEU A 178 -1.00 7.92 0.06
CA LEU A 178 -0.92 8.91 1.13
C LEU A 178 -1.39 8.30 2.46
N TRP A 179 -2.57 7.66 2.46
CA TRP A 179 -3.12 7.02 3.64
C TRP A 179 -2.20 5.94 4.17
N TYR A 180 -1.67 5.07 3.30
CA TYR A 180 -0.71 4.04 3.70
C TYR A 180 0.53 4.62 4.39
N ILE A 181 1.16 5.64 3.78
CA ILE A 181 2.36 6.27 4.32
C ILE A 181 2.07 6.85 5.71
N VAL A 182 0.97 7.59 5.85
CA VAL A 182 0.65 8.29 7.07
C VAL A 182 0.20 7.33 8.18
N SER A 183 -0.64 6.34 7.88
CA SER A 183 -1.07 5.34 8.87
C SER A 183 0.10 4.50 9.36
N THR A 184 1.01 4.14 8.45
CA THR A 184 2.22 3.39 8.80
C THR A 184 3.15 4.26 9.64
N GLY A 185 3.28 5.55 9.30
CA GLY A 185 4.05 6.53 10.07
C GLY A 185 3.61 6.59 11.53
N TYR A 186 2.30 6.74 11.79
CA TYR A 186 1.77 6.77 13.16
C TYR A 186 1.81 5.42 13.88
N THR A 187 2.00 4.32 13.15
CA THR A 187 2.22 3.00 13.78
C THR A 187 3.68 2.84 14.19
N LEU A 188 4.61 3.37 13.39
CA LEU A 188 6.05 3.32 13.66
C LEU A 188 6.52 4.40 14.64
N HIS A 189 5.80 5.53 14.70
CA HIS A 189 6.12 6.69 15.53
C HIS A 189 5.03 6.94 16.57
N SER A 190 5.36 7.64 17.66
CA SER A 190 4.40 7.92 18.74
C SER A 190 3.19 8.71 18.19
N PRO A 191 1.95 8.35 18.57
CA PRO A 191 0.72 8.85 17.94
C PRO A 191 0.46 10.36 18.10
N ASP A 192 1.17 11.04 19.01
CA ASP A 192 0.94 12.45 19.39
C ASP A 192 1.97 13.43 18.79
N VAL A 193 2.68 13.03 17.73
CA VAL A 193 3.83 13.79 17.21
C VAL A 193 3.63 14.17 15.75
N THR A 194 4.01 15.41 15.43
CA THR A 194 4.18 15.87 14.05
C THR A 194 5.24 15.03 13.33
N MET A 195 4.87 14.47 12.19
CA MET A 195 5.76 13.63 11.39
C MET A 195 6.28 14.39 10.18
N THR A 196 7.59 14.27 9.96
CA THR A 196 8.24 14.68 8.72
C THR A 196 8.80 13.45 8.05
N ILE A 197 8.29 13.16 6.85
CA ILE A 197 8.64 11.97 6.06
C ILE A 197 9.26 12.45 4.76
N ALA A 198 10.50 12.05 4.46
CA ALA A 198 11.10 12.36 3.16
C ALA A 198 10.42 11.53 2.06
N ILE A 199 9.99 12.22 1.02
CA ILE A 199 9.35 11.67 -0.19
C ILE A 199 10.10 12.18 -1.40
N ASP A 200 9.86 11.57 -2.56
CA ASP A 200 10.53 12.00 -3.79
C ASP A 200 10.05 13.36 -4.28
N GLY A 201 11.00 14.12 -4.81
CA GLY A 201 10.78 15.45 -5.37
C GLY A 201 11.95 16.37 -5.08
N ARG A 202 12.61 16.80 -6.16
CA ARG A 202 13.67 17.82 -6.12
C ARG A 202 13.40 18.89 -7.16
N LEU A 203 13.60 20.16 -6.80
CA LEU A 203 13.51 21.28 -7.72
C LEU A 203 14.45 21.06 -8.90
N MET A 204 13.91 21.09 -10.12
CA MET A 204 14.69 20.95 -11.35
C MET A 204 15.78 22.01 -11.42
N ASP A 205 16.97 21.64 -11.90
CA ASP A 205 18.13 22.53 -11.90
C ASP A 205 17.92 23.79 -12.78
N LYS A 206 17.02 23.73 -13.77
CA LYS A 206 16.63 24.88 -14.61
C LYS A 206 15.83 25.96 -13.87
N TYR A 207 15.33 25.66 -12.67
CA TYR A 207 14.59 26.60 -11.84
C TYR A 207 15.41 27.00 -10.62
N THR A 208 15.43 28.29 -10.35
CA THR A 208 16.07 28.88 -9.17
C THR A 208 15.17 28.81 -7.95
N GLU A 209 13.85 28.94 -8.15
CA GLU A 209 12.87 29.10 -7.08
C GLU A 209 11.75 28.04 -7.11
N PRO A 210 11.35 27.52 -5.94
CA PRO A 210 10.37 26.45 -5.82
C PRO A 210 8.92 26.90 -5.95
N SER A 211 8.61 28.08 -6.49
CA SER A 211 7.29 28.73 -6.41
C SER A 211 6.11 27.96 -7.02
N PHE A 212 6.35 26.84 -7.73
CA PHE A 212 5.29 26.07 -8.36
C PHE A 212 5.53 24.55 -8.26
N PRO A 213 4.48 23.74 -7.99
CA PRO A 213 4.53 22.28 -7.95
C PRO A 213 5.15 21.59 -9.17
N ASP A 214 4.94 22.13 -10.37
CA ASP A 214 5.41 21.57 -11.65
C ASP A 214 6.92 21.76 -11.88
N ARG A 215 7.60 22.44 -10.96
CA ARG A 215 9.05 22.67 -11.02
C ARG A 215 9.87 21.54 -10.41
N TYR A 216 9.24 20.53 -9.84
CA TYR A 216 9.92 19.38 -9.23
C TYR A 216 10.09 18.23 -10.23
N ALA A 217 11.27 17.61 -10.18
CA ALA A 217 11.58 16.36 -10.84
C ALA A 217 11.64 15.22 -9.80
N PHE A 218 11.43 14.01 -10.30
CA PHE A 218 11.25 12.81 -9.51
C PHE A 218 12.22 11.72 -9.97
N TYR A 219 12.91 11.09 -9.03
CA TYR A 219 13.65 9.85 -9.29
C TYR A 219 12.70 8.66 -9.52
N ASP A 220 11.55 8.69 -8.88
CA ASP A 220 10.43 7.78 -9.03
C ASP A 220 9.77 7.98 -10.40
N LYS A 221 10.26 7.21 -11.36
CA LYS A 221 9.80 7.26 -12.75
C LYS A 221 8.36 6.77 -12.91
N TYR A 222 7.74 6.17 -11.89
CA TYR A 222 6.36 5.64 -11.95
C TYR A 222 5.31 6.68 -11.55
N LEU A 223 5.73 7.86 -11.09
CA LEU A 223 4.87 9.02 -10.95
C LEU A 223 4.56 9.60 -12.33
N THR A 224 3.30 9.94 -12.56
CA THR A 224 2.90 10.55 -13.84
C THR A 224 2.23 11.90 -13.72
N THR A 225 1.59 12.26 -12.59
CA THR A 225 1.01 13.60 -12.28
C THR A 225 -0.04 13.51 -11.17
N TYR A 226 0.22 12.81 -10.05
CA TYR A 226 -0.58 13.15 -8.87
C TYR A 226 -0.11 14.53 -8.44
N LYS A 227 -1.00 15.53 -8.57
CA LYS A 227 -0.74 16.86 -8.03
C LYS A 227 -0.69 16.66 -6.53
N TYR A 228 0.51 16.65 -5.96
CA TYR A 228 0.66 16.62 -4.52
C TYR A 228 -0.27 17.64 -3.90
N ASN A 229 -0.93 17.24 -2.82
CA ASN A 229 -1.64 18.18 -1.99
C ASN A 229 -0.59 18.95 -1.20
N PHE A 230 -0.05 20.01 -1.79
CA PHE A 230 0.88 20.89 -1.09
C PHE A 230 0.15 21.57 0.07
N ALA A 231 0.87 21.79 1.17
CA ALA A 231 0.36 22.57 2.28
C ALA A 231 -0.01 23.99 1.80
N ALA A 232 -0.89 24.67 2.54
CA ALA A 232 -1.17 26.07 2.27
C ALA A 232 0.15 26.86 2.19
N TYR A 233 0.31 27.66 1.14
CA TYR A 233 1.53 28.43 0.85
C TYR A 233 2.80 27.60 0.58
N ALA A 234 2.66 26.30 0.27
CA ALA A 234 3.75 25.48 -0.24
C ALA A 234 3.50 25.12 -1.73
N PRO A 235 4.56 24.89 -2.51
CA PRO A 235 5.95 25.19 -2.18
C PRO A 235 6.18 26.71 -2.06
N ASN A 236 7.01 27.17 -1.11
CA ASN A 236 7.30 28.59 -0.92
C ASN A 236 8.73 28.94 -1.34
N SER A 237 8.91 30.08 -2.02
CA SER A 237 10.23 30.58 -2.42
C SER A 237 11.02 31.22 -1.27
N ASN A 238 10.81 30.74 -0.04
CA ASN A 238 11.47 31.28 1.13
C ASN A 238 12.91 30.73 1.21
N LEU A 239 13.85 31.64 1.42
CA LEU A 239 15.24 31.29 1.72
C LEU A 239 15.36 30.88 3.18
N VAL A 240 16.08 29.78 3.44
CA VAL A 240 16.53 29.39 4.77
C VAL A 240 18.06 29.39 4.72
N ASN A 241 18.70 30.26 5.51
CA ASN A 241 20.16 30.44 5.50
C ASN A 241 20.73 30.72 4.08
N GLY A 242 20.04 31.55 3.30
CA GLY A 242 20.45 31.89 1.93
C GLY A 242 20.26 30.77 0.89
N GLN A 243 19.60 29.66 1.25
CA GLN A 243 19.33 28.54 0.35
C GLN A 243 17.82 28.36 0.15
N TYR A 244 17.42 28.09 -1.09
CA TYR A 244 16.04 27.70 -1.39
C TYR A 244 15.74 26.29 -0.89
N LYS A 245 14.50 26.08 -0.47
CA LYS A 245 13.95 24.76 -0.16
C LYS A 245 13.71 23.98 -1.45
N ARG A 246 14.59 23.04 -1.75
CA ARG A 246 14.64 22.35 -3.06
C ARG A 246 14.19 20.89 -3.02
N CYS A 247 13.87 20.34 -1.85
CA CYS A 247 13.45 18.94 -1.72
C CYS A 247 12.08 18.84 -1.08
N LEU A 248 11.33 17.77 -1.34
CA LEU A 248 9.99 17.58 -0.80
C LEU A 248 9.98 16.68 0.43
N ILE A 249 9.05 16.97 1.33
CA ILE A 249 8.65 16.14 2.46
C ILE A 249 7.13 16.02 2.49
N LEU A 250 6.66 14.92 3.08
CA LEU A 250 5.31 14.84 3.60
C LEU A 250 5.35 15.25 5.07
N TRP A 251 4.60 16.30 5.38
CA TRP A 251 4.35 16.75 6.74
C TRP A 251 2.97 16.25 7.17
N SER A 252 2.87 15.67 8.37
CA SER A 252 1.61 15.13 8.87
C SER A 252 1.42 15.43 10.35
N ILE A 253 0.22 15.88 10.73
CA ILE A 253 -0.21 16.05 12.12
C ILE A 253 -1.46 15.20 12.37
N ARG A 254 -1.51 14.56 13.54
CA ARG A 254 -2.70 13.82 13.97
C ARG A 254 -3.58 14.76 14.76
N SER A 255 -4.64 15.26 14.14
CA SER A 255 -5.69 16.03 14.82
C SER A 255 -6.98 15.20 14.84
N ASN A 256 -7.58 15.00 16.01
CA ASN A 256 -8.88 14.31 16.15
C ASN A 256 -8.98 12.94 15.43
N GLN A 257 -7.91 12.14 15.48
CA GLN A 257 -7.80 10.82 14.83
C GLN A 257 -7.86 10.79 13.30
N VAL A 258 -8.01 11.94 12.62
CA VAL A 258 -7.88 12.06 11.17
C VAL A 258 -6.49 12.64 10.87
N PRO A 259 -5.63 11.89 10.18
CA PRO A 259 -4.37 12.45 9.72
C PRO A 259 -4.59 13.59 8.73
N ASP A 260 -4.08 14.77 9.07
CA ASP A 260 -3.89 15.84 8.11
C ASP A 260 -2.46 15.77 7.60
N ALA A 261 -2.29 15.59 6.30
CA ALA A 261 -1.00 15.38 5.68
C ALA A 261 -0.91 16.17 4.37
N ALA A 262 0.16 16.94 4.26
CA ALA A 262 0.40 17.81 3.13
C ALA A 262 1.87 17.83 2.74
N VAL A 263 2.13 18.01 1.46
CA VAL A 263 3.49 18.09 0.93
C VAL A 263 4.06 19.49 1.20
N GLN A 264 5.30 19.54 1.66
CA GLN A 264 6.05 20.77 1.86
C GLN A 264 7.42 20.66 1.21
N ASP A 265 7.98 21.82 0.89
CA ASP A 265 9.36 21.96 0.48
C ASP A 265 10.27 22.18 1.70
N MET A 266 11.50 21.69 1.62
CA MET A 266 12.55 21.83 2.62
C MET A 266 13.94 21.96 2.01
N LEU A 267 14.91 22.37 2.82
CA LEU A 267 16.32 22.25 2.44
C LEU A 267 16.68 20.78 2.25
N CYS A 268 17.33 20.44 1.14
CA CYS A 268 17.77 19.06 0.89
C CYS A 268 18.77 18.53 1.92
N SER A 269 19.43 19.43 2.66
CA SER A 269 20.35 19.12 3.77
C SER A 269 19.62 18.79 5.07
N THR A 270 18.33 19.14 5.21
CA THR A 270 17.55 18.80 6.39
C THR A 270 17.40 17.28 6.50
N LYS A 271 17.65 16.75 7.70
CA LYS A 271 17.61 15.31 7.95
C LYS A 271 16.20 14.87 8.38
N SER A 272 15.75 13.75 7.83
CA SER A 272 14.50 13.07 8.18
C SER A 272 14.80 11.68 8.76
N LYS A 273 14.08 11.29 9.81
CA LYS A 273 14.16 9.93 10.39
C LYS A 273 13.22 8.94 9.71
N MET A 274 12.22 9.44 8.99
CA MET A 274 11.27 8.66 8.23
C MET A 274 11.38 8.98 6.74
N TYR A 275 11.30 7.95 5.91
CA TYR A 275 11.38 8.12 4.47
C TYR A 275 10.72 6.96 3.73
N VAL A 276 10.15 7.26 2.57
CA VAL A 276 9.45 6.28 1.73
C VAL A 276 10.38 5.81 0.62
N CYS A 277 10.62 4.50 0.55
CA CYS A 277 11.27 3.90 -0.60
C CYS A 277 10.24 3.10 -1.41
N GLY A 278 10.44 3.01 -2.72
CA GLY A 278 9.56 2.26 -3.60
C GLY A 278 10.26 1.69 -4.81
N ARG A 279 9.66 0.68 -5.43
CA ARG A 279 10.14 0.04 -6.66
C ARG A 279 8.98 -0.49 -7.50
N ALA A 280 9.24 -0.72 -8.78
CA ALA A 280 8.29 -1.41 -9.64
C ALA A 280 8.05 -2.85 -9.15
N ALA A 281 6.80 -3.30 -9.24
CA ALA A 281 6.46 -4.67 -8.90
C ALA A 281 7.12 -5.65 -9.89
N ARG A 282 7.59 -6.79 -9.39
CA ARG A 282 8.16 -7.86 -10.22
C ARG A 282 7.09 -8.90 -10.45
N TYR A 283 6.69 -9.07 -11.71
CA TYR A 283 5.81 -10.17 -12.09
C TYR A 283 6.67 -11.41 -12.30
N LEU A 284 6.30 -12.50 -11.62
CA LEU A 284 6.90 -13.83 -11.76
C LEU A 284 6.34 -14.54 -13.00
#